data_AF-A0A662D741-F1
#
_entry.id   AF-A0A662D741-F1
#
_cell.length_a   1.000
_cell.length_b   1.000
_cell.length_c   1.000
_cell.angle_alpha   90.00
_cell.angle_beta   90.00
_cell.angle_gamma   90.00
#
_symmetry.space_group_name_H-M   'P 1'
#
loop_
_entity.id
_entity.type
_entity.pdbx_description
1 polymer ?
#
loop_
_entity_poly.entity_id
_entity_poly.type
_entity_poly.pdbx_seq_one_letter_code
_entity_poly.pdbx_strand_id
1 'polypeptide(L)'
;MAKEAWLELPPFRDDYQLAMVDTEYMNAAVKPKQFIHIDQSECILCAGCVDICPWKCIHILSTEVITETFGVDDPNDKAENQAMFVIDDTECTRCKLCVDRCPT
;
A
#
# COMPACT_ATOMS: atom_id res chain seq x y z
N MET A 1 -27.71 -7.26 7.15
CA MET A 1 -28.04 -5.98 6.48
C MET A 1 -26.78 -5.19 6.07
N ALA A 2 -25.69 -5.86 5.68
CA ALA A 2 -24.43 -5.21 5.28
C ALA A 2 -23.99 -5.58 3.85
N LYS A 3 -24.89 -6.14 3.03
CA LYS A 3 -24.56 -6.69 1.71
C LYS A 3 -24.91 -5.76 0.54
N GLU A 4 -25.77 -4.76 0.75
CA GLU A 4 -26.28 -3.90 -0.32
C GLU A 4 -25.47 -2.61 -0.52
N ALA A 5 -24.85 -2.07 0.54
CA ALA A 5 -24.05 -0.84 0.45
C ALA A 5 -22.72 -0.99 -0.32
N TRP A 6 -22.26 -2.22 -0.59
CA TRP A 6 -20.99 -2.48 -1.29
C TRP A 6 -21.15 -2.67 -2.81
N LEU A 7 -22.38 -2.56 -3.33
CA LEU A 7 -22.69 -2.80 -4.75
C LEU A 7 -22.93 -1.53 -5.55
N GLU A 8 -22.99 -0.36 -4.90
CA GLU A 8 -23.09 0.91 -5.61
C GLU A 8 -21.72 1.28 -6.18
N LEU A 9 -21.48 0.89 -7.43
CA LEU A 9 -20.35 1.40 -8.19
C LEU A 9 -20.54 2.93 -8.34
N PRO A 10 -19.47 3.72 -8.15
CA PRO A 10 -19.51 5.14 -8.46
C PRO A 10 -20.05 5.35 -9.88
N PRO A 11 -20.84 6.41 -10.13
CA PRO A 11 -21.37 6.66 -11.45
C PRO A 11 -20.21 6.84 -12.44
N PHE A 12 -20.26 6.11 -13.56
CA PHE A 12 -19.38 6.39 -14.68
C PHE A 12 -19.72 7.77 -15.23
N ARG A 13 -18.72 8.64 -15.31
CA ARG A 13 -18.86 9.97 -15.91
C ARG A 13 -18.62 9.87 -17.43
N ASP A 14 -19.42 10.59 -18.19
CA ASP A 14 -19.31 10.73 -19.65
C ASP A 14 -19.27 12.22 -20.09
N ASP A 15 -19.22 13.13 -19.12
CA ASP A 15 -19.30 14.58 -19.28
C ASP A 15 -17.93 15.29 -19.32
N TYR A 16 -16.88 14.58 -19.73
CA TYR A 16 -15.51 15.13 -19.75
C TYR A 16 -15.35 16.26 -20.78
N GLN A 17 -14.74 17.37 -20.35
CA GLN A 17 -14.33 18.46 -21.23
C GLN A 17 -12.86 18.32 -21.62
N LEU A 18 -12.57 18.41 -22.91
CA LEU A 18 -11.20 18.45 -23.42
C LEU A 18 -10.65 19.88 -23.32
N ALA A 19 -9.55 20.05 -22.60
CA ALA A 19 -8.83 21.32 -22.52
C ALA A 19 -7.32 21.10 -22.71
N MET A 20 -6.66 22.07 -23.33
CA MET A 20 -5.21 22.15 -23.31
C MET A 20 -4.78 22.66 -21.93
N VAL A 21 -3.81 21.99 -21.33
CA VAL A 21 -3.27 22.33 -20.00
C VAL A 21 -1.78 22.63 -20.10
N ASP A 22 -1.30 23.49 -19.21
CA ASP A 22 0.12 23.82 -19.12
C ASP A 22 0.91 22.78 -18.29
N THR A 23 2.22 22.98 -18.24
CA THR A 23 3.14 22.11 -17.49
C THR A 23 2.90 22.17 -15.99
N GLU A 24 2.43 23.30 -15.45
CA GLU A 24 2.15 23.47 -14.03
C GLU A 24 0.99 22.57 -13.59
N TYR A 25 -0.11 22.58 -14.35
CA TYR A 25 -1.25 21.69 -14.15
C TYR A 25 -0.84 20.20 -14.21
N MET A 26 -0.06 19.82 -15.23
CA MET A 26 0.36 18.42 -15.41
C MET A 26 1.19 17.91 -14.25
N ASN A 27 2.13 18.71 -13.77
CA ASN A 27 3.00 18.35 -12.64
C ASN A 27 2.22 18.28 -11.32
N ALA A 28 1.17 19.11 -11.15
CA ALA A 28 0.30 19.05 -9.97
C ALA A 28 -0.60 17.80 -9.97
N ALA A 29 -1.08 17.37 -11.14
CA ALA A 29 -2.03 16.28 -11.26
C ALA A 29 -1.38 14.87 -11.29
N VAL A 30 -0.15 14.75 -11.80
CA VAL A 30 0.51 13.45 -11.98
C VAL A 30 1.46 13.17 -10.82
N LYS A 31 1.14 12.18 -9.99
CA LYS A 31 2.07 11.67 -8.97
C LYS A 31 3.08 10.72 -9.63
N PRO A 32 4.40 10.98 -9.58
CA PRO A 32 5.39 10.07 -10.14
C PRO A 32 5.38 8.72 -9.40
N LYS A 33 5.63 7.64 -10.13
CA LYS A 33 5.79 6.30 -9.52
C LYS A 33 7.05 6.30 -8.68
N GLN A 34 6.90 6.18 -7.37
CA GLN A 34 8.00 6.05 -6.42
C GLN A 34 8.07 4.62 -5.88
N PHE A 35 9.25 4.21 -5.44
CA PHE A 35 9.40 3.00 -4.65
C PHE A 35 8.78 3.23 -3.27
N ILE A 36 8.01 2.26 -2.81
CA ILE A 36 7.41 2.29 -1.48
C ILE A 36 8.49 1.78 -0.51
N HIS A 37 8.82 2.60 0.47
CA HIS A 37 9.67 2.24 1.59
C HIS A 37 8.86 2.40 2.88
N ILE A 38 9.08 1.49 3.84
CA ILE A 38 8.42 1.53 5.14
C ILE A 38 9.49 1.73 6.18
N ASP A 39 9.32 2.79 6.95
CA ASP A 39 10.12 3.03 8.13
C ASP A 39 9.61 2.14 9.28
N GLN A 40 10.44 1.18 9.67
CA GLN A 40 10.11 0.23 10.73
C GLN A 40 10.02 0.91 12.10
N SER A 41 10.68 2.05 12.29
CA SER A 41 10.69 2.77 13.57
C SER A 41 9.40 3.55 13.84
N GLU A 42 8.70 3.96 12.78
CA GLU A 42 7.43 4.70 12.86
C GLU A 42 6.19 3.80 12.67
N CYS A 43 6.37 2.59 12.12
CA CYS A 43 5.26 1.68 11.86
C CYS A 43 4.61 1.17 13.16
N ILE A 44 3.37 1.59 13.40
CA ILE A 44 2.56 1.17 14.56
C ILE A 44 1.73 -0.10 14.34
N LEU A 45 2.01 -0.88 13.27
CA LEU A 45 1.31 -2.11 12.92
C LEU A 45 -0.23 -1.99 12.81
N CYS A 46 -0.74 -0.82 12.40
CA CYS A 46 -2.19 -0.57 12.28
C CYS A 46 -2.89 -1.29 11.12
N ALA A 47 -2.12 -1.92 10.21
CA ALA A 47 -2.59 -2.57 8.98
C ALA A 47 -3.38 -1.66 8.01
N GLY A 48 -3.37 -0.33 8.18
CA GLY A 48 -4.07 0.59 7.29
C GLY A 48 -3.62 0.52 5.83
N CYS A 49 -2.33 0.22 5.59
CA CYS A 49 -1.77 -0.01 4.25
C CYS A 49 -2.23 -1.32 3.60
N VAL A 50 -2.47 -2.38 4.38
CA VAL A 50 -3.02 -3.66 3.91
C VAL A 50 -4.47 -3.47 3.49
N ASP A 51 -5.25 -2.80 4.34
CA ASP A 51 -6.68 -2.54 4.13
C ASP A 51 -6.97 -1.68 2.89
N ILE A 52 -6.20 -0.61 2.69
CA ILE A 52 -6.45 0.33 1.59
C ILE A 52 -5.93 -0.14 0.25
N CYS A 53 -5.08 -1.17 0.20
CA CYS A 53 -4.46 -1.59 -1.05
C CYS A 53 -5.50 -2.22 -1.99
N PRO A 54 -5.86 -1.56 -3.11
CA PRO A 54 -6.89 -2.09 -4.00
C PRO A 54 -6.42 -3.36 -4.74
N TRP A 55 -5.10 -3.54 -4.86
CA TRP A 55 -4.46 -4.68 -5.52
C TRP A 55 -4.14 -5.82 -4.55
N LYS A 56 -4.38 -5.64 -3.25
CA LYS A 56 -4.08 -6.62 -2.19
C LYS A 56 -2.64 -7.15 -2.22
N CYS A 57 -1.70 -6.32 -2.67
CA CYS A 57 -0.29 -6.67 -2.84
C CYS A 57 0.59 -6.36 -1.61
N ILE A 58 -0.04 -6.03 -0.46
CA ILE A 58 0.65 -5.64 0.78
C ILE A 58 0.21 -6.58 1.89
N HIS A 59 1.17 -7.18 2.60
CA HIS A 59 0.91 -8.14 3.68
C HIS A 59 1.74 -7.83 4.92
N ILE A 60 1.10 -7.93 6.08
CA ILE A 60 1.74 -8.00 7.39
C ILE A 60 1.58 -9.45 7.85
N LEU A 61 2.70 -10.14 8.04
CA LEU A 61 2.74 -11.56 8.39
C LEU A 61 3.48 -11.75 9.72
N SER A 62 3.18 -12.84 10.43
CA SER A 62 4.00 -13.30 11.54
C SER A 62 5.40 -13.68 11.04
N THR A 63 6.43 -13.51 11.86
CA THR A 63 7.80 -13.99 11.56
C THR A 63 7.87 -15.52 11.47
N GLU A 64 6.89 -16.24 12.06
CA GLU A 64 6.78 -17.70 12.01
C GLU A 64 6.60 -18.26 10.59
N VAL A 65 6.27 -17.42 9.60
CA VAL A 65 6.17 -17.86 8.19
C VAL A 65 7.55 -18.13 7.56
N ILE A 66 8.63 -17.68 8.22
CA ILE A 66 10.00 -17.89 7.77
C ILE A 66 10.46 -19.26 8.27
N THR A 67 10.69 -20.19 7.34
CA THR A 67 11.09 -21.56 7.67
C THR A 67 12.60 -21.76 7.70
N GLU A 68 13.34 -20.94 6.96
CA GLU A 68 14.80 -21.04 6.80
C GLU A 68 15.41 -19.65 6.58
N THR A 69 16.61 -19.42 7.10
CA THR A 69 17.39 -18.20 6.89
C THR A 69 18.78 -18.53 6.35
N PHE A 70 19.34 -17.64 5.53
CA PHE A 70 20.64 -17.83 4.88
C PHE A 70 21.52 -16.60 5.05
N GLY A 71 22.62 -16.72 5.80
CA GLY A 71 23.59 -15.65 5.97
C GLY A 71 23.10 -14.43 6.77
N VAL A 72 21.99 -14.59 7.51
CA VAL A 72 21.37 -13.58 8.38
C VAL A 72 20.80 -14.25 9.63
N ASP A 73 20.59 -13.47 10.69
CA ASP A 73 19.94 -13.95 11.92
C ASP A 73 18.48 -14.34 11.65
N ASP A 74 17.97 -15.33 12.37
CA ASP A 74 16.55 -15.66 12.36
C ASP A 74 15.76 -14.53 13.06
N PRO A 75 14.78 -13.90 12.40
CA PRO A 75 13.98 -12.86 13.06
C PRO A 75 13.18 -13.38 14.25
N ASN A 76 12.90 -14.68 14.33
CA ASN A 76 12.22 -15.30 15.47
C ASN A 76 13.09 -15.36 16.74
N ASP A 77 14.41 -15.20 16.63
CA ASP A 77 15.32 -15.20 17.79
C ASP A 77 15.19 -13.93 18.65
N LYS A 78 14.61 -12.86 18.10
CA LYS A 78 14.45 -11.57 18.79
C LYS A 78 12.97 -11.28 19.03
N ALA A 79 12.58 -11.28 20.29
CA ALA A 79 11.20 -11.02 20.70
C ALA A 79 10.70 -9.60 20.32
N GLU A 80 11.60 -8.65 20.05
CA GLU A 80 11.22 -7.33 19.52
C GLU A 80 10.71 -7.36 18.06
N ASN A 81 11.01 -8.40 17.29
CA ASN A 81 10.53 -8.54 15.92
C ASN A 81 9.07 -8.99 15.95
N GLN A 82 8.16 -8.06 15.70
CA GLN A 82 6.72 -8.30 15.86
C GLN A 82 6.05 -8.82 14.59
N ALA A 83 6.55 -8.44 13.41
CA ALA A 83 5.96 -8.81 12.13
C ALA A 83 6.96 -8.67 10.98
N MET A 84 6.70 -9.40 9.90
CA MET A 84 7.32 -9.23 8.60
C MET A 84 6.38 -8.48 7.66
N PHE A 85 6.93 -7.52 6.92
CA PHE A 85 6.21 -6.79 5.89
C PHE A 85 6.60 -7.27 4.51
N VAL A 86 5.61 -7.54 3.65
CA VAL A 86 5.82 -7.99 2.26
C VAL A 86 5.03 -7.10 1.31
N ILE A 87 5.68 -6.65 0.24
CA ILE A 87 5.05 -5.98 -0.89
C ILE A 87 5.33 -6.83 -2.13
N ASP A 88 4.29 -7.29 -2.81
CA ASP A 88 4.42 -7.84 -4.15
C ASP A 88 4.59 -6.68 -5.14
N ASP A 89 5.80 -6.53 -5.67
CA ASP A 89 6.18 -5.43 -6.55
C ASP A 89 5.72 -5.62 -8.00
N THR A 90 5.33 -6.84 -8.36
CA THR A 90 4.78 -7.21 -9.68
C THR A 90 3.32 -6.80 -9.79
N GLU A 91 2.57 -6.92 -8.70
CA GLU A 91 1.17 -6.48 -8.60
C GLU A 91 1.04 -5.00 -8.18
N CYS A 92 2.03 -4.46 -7.47
CA CYS A 92 1.98 -3.08 -7.00
C CYS A 92 2.08 -2.06 -8.15
N THR A 93 0.95 -1.39 -8.41
CA THR A 93 0.86 -0.31 -9.42
C THR A 93 1.50 1.01 -8.98
N ARG A 94 2.00 1.10 -7.74
CA ARG A 94 2.62 2.30 -7.12
C ARG A 94 1.66 3.49 -7.06
N CYS A 95 0.41 3.24 -6.70
CA CYS A 95 -0.67 4.24 -6.60
C CYS A 95 -0.59 5.17 -5.38
N LYS A 96 0.31 4.90 -4.42
CA LYS A 96 0.55 5.70 -3.20
C LYS A 96 -0.60 5.73 -2.15
N LEU A 97 -1.73 5.07 -2.38
CA LEU A 97 -2.84 5.06 -1.41
C LEU A 97 -2.45 4.60 0.01
N CYS A 98 -1.52 3.64 0.12
CA CYS A 98 -0.99 3.18 1.40
C CYS A 98 -0.17 4.25 2.15
N VAL A 99 0.54 5.12 1.43
CA VAL A 99 1.32 6.23 2.01
C VAL A 99 0.38 7.34 2.42
N ASP A 100 -0.57 7.70 1.56
CA ASP A 100 -1.51 8.80 1.83
C ASP A 100 -2.46 8.47 3.02
N ARG A 101 -2.70 7.18 3.30
CA ARG A 101 -3.49 6.74 4.48
C ARG A 101 -2.64 6.48 5.73
N CYS A 102 -1.31 6.37 5.60
CA CYS A 102 -0.47 6.01 6.74
C CYS A 102 -0.62 7.07 7.85
N PRO A 103 -0.96 6.67 9.10
CA PRO A 103 -1.17 7.63 10.19
C PRO A 103 0.15 8.20 10.75
N THR A 104 1.28 7.69 10.30
CA THR A 104 2.66 8.03 10.71
C THR A 104 3.52 8.32 9.49
#